data_AF-A0A3M7P695-F1
#
_entry.id   AF-A0A3M7P695-F1
#
_cell.length_a   1.000
_cell.length_b   1.000
_cell.length_c   1.000
_cell.angle_alpha   90.00
_cell.angle_beta   90.00
_cell.angle_gamma   90.00
#
_symmetry.space_group_name_H-M   'P 1'
#
loop_
_entity.id
_entity.type
_entity.pdbx_description
1 polymer ?
#
loop_
_entity_poly.entity_id
_entity_poly.type
_entity_poly.pdbx_seq_one_letter_code
_entity_poly.pdbx_strand_id
1 'polypeptide(L)'
;MVNGAIVVPSFYATLLRISSIILFLVTSIRIDQYSIVTFLIVLFSLYFIKKKSNLKLNVLNSNKIENNLKKTKKFNLSDLPDQTVDKLKNQLLNHYLNDYSFSESLNYFNELKIQSDCSFARDANIWGAPLWNSKLTIQQNIDLVVFPSFLLFTNLCLPLKLDGFLIHLPGSQFGHDLEQFCKQFCEILCSLANLDPLNKNCMTQEIESSKWVFEFNEITFFITTFLPLYPPNHSRYTFGVNECFILFQPEISFAFHNLPQDTSVTNWTEPKTIRDKIRIKFKESNRDYVIRDTIRYPMCYEMIKPLLNSEEIVNWWKYSSLYMKKK
;
A
#
# COMPACT_ATOMS: atom_id res chain seq x y z
N MET A 1 -20.83 22.16 34.89
CA MET A 1 -19.72 21.49 35.61
C MET A 1 -18.48 21.57 34.73
N VAL A 2 -17.46 22.30 35.16
CA VAL A 2 -16.19 22.46 34.43
C VAL A 2 -15.32 21.23 34.73
N ASN A 3 -15.06 20.38 33.74
CA ASN A 3 -14.13 19.26 33.88
C ASN A 3 -12.70 19.80 33.92
N GLY A 4 -12.21 20.14 35.12
CA GLY A 4 -10.84 20.54 35.37
C GLY A 4 -9.90 19.33 35.32
N ALA A 5 -9.47 18.95 34.12
CA ALA A 5 -8.43 17.93 33.98
C ALA A 5 -7.08 18.50 34.45
N ILE A 6 -6.48 17.87 35.47
CA ILE A 6 -5.16 18.24 35.97
C ILE A 6 -4.12 17.80 34.93
N VAL A 7 -3.38 18.75 34.38
CA VAL A 7 -2.30 18.49 33.41
C VAL A 7 -1.01 18.22 34.16
N VAL A 8 -0.63 16.95 34.29
CA VAL A 8 0.65 16.52 34.86
C VAL A 8 1.63 16.19 33.73
N PRO A 9 2.92 16.57 33.79
CA PRO A 9 3.91 16.18 32.80
C PRO A 9 4.01 14.64 32.66
N SER A 10 4.22 14.14 31.45
CA SER A 10 4.13 12.69 31.13
C SER A 10 5.06 11.81 31.96
N PHE A 11 6.21 12.34 32.37
CA PHE A 11 7.16 11.64 33.22
C PHE A 11 6.59 11.37 34.63
N TYR A 12 6.09 12.40 35.32
CA TYR A 12 5.52 12.25 36.66
C TYR A 12 4.27 11.39 36.67
N ALA A 13 3.44 11.47 35.62
CA ALA A 13 2.29 10.58 35.44
C ALA A 13 2.69 9.11 35.35
N THR A 14 3.79 8.81 34.67
CA THR A 14 4.30 7.44 34.53
C THR A 14 4.88 6.94 35.85
N LEU A 15 5.64 7.79 36.55
CA LEU A 15 6.22 7.45 37.85
C LEU A 15 5.14 7.18 38.91
N LEU A 16 4.09 8.00 38.94
CA LEU A 16 2.93 7.83 39.83
C LEU A 16 2.18 6.52 39.56
N ARG A 17 2.05 6.11 38.28
CA ARG A 17 1.41 4.83 37.92
C ARG A 17 2.24 3.64 38.37
N ILE A 18 3.55 3.69 38.13
CA ILE A 18 4.45 2.60 38.53
C ILE A 18 4.45 2.47 40.05
N SER A 19 4.55 3.57 40.80
CA SER A 19 4.51 3.53 42.26
C SER A 19 3.17 3.04 42.81
N SER A 20 2.05 3.45 42.22
CA SER A 20 0.72 2.98 42.62
C SER A 20 0.52 1.48 42.37
N ILE A 21 1.03 0.96 41.23
CA ILE A 21 0.98 -0.47 40.91
C ILE A 21 1.85 -1.27 41.88
N ILE A 22 3.07 -0.82 42.16
CA ILE A 22 3.95 -1.49 43.13
C ILE A 22 3.32 -1.51 44.52
N LEU A 23 2.76 -0.38 44.97
CA LEU A 23 2.08 -0.29 46.27
C LEU A 23 0.86 -1.21 46.34
N PHE A 24 0.07 -1.28 45.26
CA PHE A 24 -1.04 -2.23 45.16
C PHE A 24 -0.55 -3.68 45.23
N LEU A 25 0.50 -4.05 44.49
CA LEU A 25 1.05 -5.41 44.53
C LEU A 25 1.54 -5.79 45.93
N VAL A 26 2.24 -4.89 46.63
CA VAL A 26 2.72 -5.13 48.00
C VAL A 26 1.58 -5.28 49.00
N THR A 27 0.55 -4.44 48.89
CA THR A 27 -0.61 -4.47 49.80
C THR A 27 -1.58 -5.62 49.47
N SER A 28 -1.69 -6.04 48.21
CA SER A 28 -2.60 -7.09 47.77
C SER A 28 -2.28 -8.50 48.29
N ILE A 29 -1.11 -8.70 48.91
CA ILE A 29 -0.74 -9.96 49.56
C ILE A 29 -1.64 -10.23 50.79
N ARG A 30 -2.21 -9.18 51.39
CA ARG A 30 -3.24 -9.29 52.42
C ARG A 30 -4.45 -8.47 52.00
N ILE A 31 -5.60 -9.11 51.78
CA ILE A 31 -6.83 -8.41 51.40
C ILE A 31 -7.32 -7.62 52.61
N ASP A 32 -6.81 -6.39 52.74
CA ASP A 32 -7.19 -5.42 53.76
C ASP A 32 -7.85 -4.20 53.10
N GLN A 33 -8.37 -3.28 53.93
CA GLN A 33 -9.00 -2.05 53.43
C GLN A 33 -8.03 -1.18 52.62
N TYR A 34 -6.72 -1.32 52.82
CA TYR A 34 -5.68 -0.58 52.09
C TYR A 34 -5.50 -1.09 50.66
N SER A 35 -5.66 -2.39 50.42
CA SER A 35 -5.62 -2.98 49.07
C SER A 35 -6.74 -2.44 48.16
N ILE A 36 -7.93 -2.17 48.72
CA ILE A 36 -9.06 -1.59 47.98
C ILE A 36 -8.78 -0.12 47.64
N VAL A 37 -8.28 0.66 48.60
CA VAL A 37 -7.95 2.08 48.39
C VAL A 37 -6.85 2.24 47.34
N THR A 38 -5.79 1.43 47.41
CA THR A 38 -4.69 1.46 46.43
C THR A 38 -5.15 1.04 45.03
N PHE A 39 -6.04 0.06 44.92
CA PHE A 39 -6.67 -0.31 43.64
C PHE A 39 -7.47 0.84 43.01
N LEU A 40 -8.24 1.57 43.81
CA LEU A 40 -9.01 2.73 43.33
C LEU A 40 -8.09 3.87 42.87
N ILE A 41 -6.95 4.07 43.53
CA ILE A 41 -5.93 5.05 43.10
C ILE A 41 -5.33 4.64 41.75
N VAL A 42 -5.03 3.36 41.54
CA VAL A 42 -4.55 2.84 40.25
C VAL A 42 -5.59 3.11 39.16
N LEU A 43 -6.86 2.74 39.38
CA LEU A 43 -7.93 2.99 38.42
C LEU A 43 -8.10 4.47 38.10
N PHE A 44 -8.06 5.34 39.12
CA PHE A 44 -8.12 6.79 38.95
C PHE A 44 -6.93 7.30 38.11
N SER A 45 -5.72 6.81 38.38
CA SER A 45 -4.52 7.18 37.62
C SER A 45 -4.56 6.72 36.16
N LEU A 46 -5.25 5.61 35.86
CA LEU A 46 -5.44 5.12 34.50
C LEU A 46 -6.51 5.92 33.75
N TYR A 47 -7.61 6.23 34.43
CA TYR A 47 -8.78 6.88 33.82
C TYR A 47 -8.61 8.40 33.65
N PHE A 48 -8.13 9.10 34.68
CA PHE A 48 -8.10 10.56 34.68
C PHE A 48 -6.79 11.15 34.16
N ILE A 49 -5.66 10.43 34.26
CA ILE A 49 -4.38 10.89 33.71
C ILE A 49 -4.30 10.49 32.24
N LYS A 50 -5.13 11.12 31.40
CA LYS A 50 -5.11 10.87 29.96
C LYS A 50 -3.72 11.23 29.43
N LYS A 51 -3.03 10.27 28.81
CA LYS A 51 -1.72 10.50 28.18
C LYS A 51 -1.91 11.58 27.12
N LYS A 52 -1.47 12.81 27.41
CA LYS A 52 -1.33 13.84 26.38
C LYS A 52 -0.24 13.34 25.45
N SER A 53 -0.63 12.69 24.35
CA SER A 53 0.28 12.26 23.30
C SER A 53 0.84 13.52 22.64
N ASN A 54 1.89 14.07 23.21
CA ASN A 54 2.77 14.99 22.51
C ASN A 54 3.57 14.19 21.49
N LEU A 55 2.89 13.68 20.46
CA LEU A 55 3.46 13.48 19.13
C LEU A 55 3.29 14.81 18.39
N LYS A 56 3.89 15.86 18.93
CA LYS A 56 4.36 16.94 18.06
C LYS A 56 5.64 16.41 17.45
N LEU A 57 5.52 15.88 16.23
CA LEU A 57 6.65 15.73 15.33
C LEU A 57 7.41 17.06 15.37
N ASN A 58 8.63 17.03 15.89
CA ASN A 58 9.62 18.06 15.62
C ASN A 58 9.94 17.96 14.14
N VAL A 59 9.11 18.61 13.31
CA VAL A 59 9.47 19.00 11.96
C VAL A 59 10.62 19.97 12.13
N LEU A 60 11.82 19.44 12.00
CA LEU A 60 13.04 20.20 11.80
C LEU A 60 12.76 21.27 10.74
N ASN A 61 13.11 22.50 11.10
CA ASN A 61 13.15 23.67 10.23
C ASN A 61 13.81 23.31 8.90
N SER A 62 12.99 22.95 7.92
CA SER A 62 13.36 22.92 6.51
C SER A 62 12.83 24.20 5.90
N ASN A 63 13.70 24.79 5.09
CA ASN A 63 13.57 26.13 4.58
C ASN A 63 12.20 26.40 3.94
N LYS A 64 11.74 27.62 4.21
CA LYS A 64 10.51 28.28 3.78
C LYS A 64 10.32 28.21 2.25
N ILE A 65 9.87 27.06 1.75
CA ILE A 65 9.17 26.98 0.47
C ILE A 65 7.73 27.38 0.78
N GLU A 66 7.33 28.57 0.33
CA GLU A 66 5.97 29.07 0.52
C GLU A 66 4.98 28.11 -0.13
N ASN A 67 4.26 27.38 0.71
CA ASN A 67 3.23 26.45 0.29
C ASN A 67 2.04 27.26 -0.25
N ASN A 68 1.93 27.39 -1.58
CA ASN A 68 0.87 28.15 -2.25
C ASN A 68 -0.55 27.66 -1.91
N LEU A 69 -0.70 26.47 -1.32
CA LEU A 69 -1.97 25.93 -0.83
C LEU A 69 -2.48 26.60 0.46
N LYS A 70 -1.67 27.38 1.19
CA LYS A 70 -2.17 28.17 2.33
C LYS A 70 -2.90 29.46 1.91
N LYS A 71 -2.90 29.80 0.61
CA LYS A 71 -3.62 30.96 0.06
C LYS A 71 -4.98 30.60 -0.54
N THR A 72 -5.41 29.34 -0.54
CA THR A 72 -6.79 29.01 -0.91
C THR A 72 -7.72 29.48 0.20
N LYS A 73 -8.63 30.41 -0.11
CA LYS A 73 -9.77 30.76 0.76
C LYS A 73 -10.38 29.45 1.28
N LYS A 74 -10.49 29.29 2.60
CA LYS A 74 -11.28 28.21 3.19
C LYS A 74 -12.68 28.33 2.63
N PHE A 75 -13.03 27.41 1.74
CA PHE A 75 -14.34 27.30 1.16
C PHE A 75 -15.24 26.66 2.21
N ASN A 76 -16.25 27.39 2.71
CA ASN A 76 -17.22 26.78 3.62
C ASN A 76 -18.31 26.13 2.78
N LEU A 77 -18.64 24.87 3.08
CA LEU A 77 -19.73 24.16 2.41
C LEU A 77 -21.07 24.89 2.54
N SER A 78 -21.25 25.69 3.60
CA SER A 78 -22.42 26.53 3.83
C SER A 78 -22.60 27.65 2.79
N ASP A 79 -21.57 27.95 2.01
CA ASP A 79 -21.61 29.02 1.00
C ASP A 79 -22.14 28.52 -0.35
N LEU A 80 -22.42 27.22 -0.48
CA LEU A 80 -23.03 26.61 -1.66
C LEU A 80 -24.55 26.51 -1.52
N PRO A 81 -25.32 26.62 -2.63
CA PRO A 81 -26.74 26.28 -2.62
C PRO A 81 -26.97 24.85 -2.12
N ASP A 82 -28.03 24.62 -1.35
CA ASP A 82 -28.35 23.30 -0.76
C ASP A 82 -28.40 22.19 -1.81
N GLN A 83 -28.97 22.46 -2.98
CA GLN A 83 -29.01 21.51 -4.11
C GLN A 83 -27.62 21.10 -4.59
N THR A 84 -26.65 22.03 -4.57
CA THR A 84 -25.26 21.74 -4.94
C THR A 84 -24.58 20.93 -3.83
N VAL A 85 -24.83 21.26 -2.56
CA VAL A 85 -24.32 20.49 -1.42
C VAL A 85 -24.85 19.07 -1.44
N ASP A 86 -26.14 18.86 -1.70
CA ASP A 86 -26.75 17.53 -1.75
C ASP A 86 -26.28 16.74 -2.96
N LYS A 87 -26.12 17.38 -4.12
CA LYS A 87 -25.48 16.76 -5.28
C LYS A 87 -24.05 16.33 -4.96
N LEU A 88 -23.26 17.18 -4.31
CA LEU A 88 -21.88 16.88 -3.91
C LEU A 88 -21.83 15.76 -2.86
N LYS A 89 -22.73 15.78 -1.87
CA LYS A 89 -22.88 14.72 -0.87
C LYS A 89 -23.22 13.39 -1.54
N ASN A 90 -24.19 13.36 -2.45
CA ASN A 90 -24.56 12.15 -3.17
C ASN A 90 -23.42 11.65 -4.07
N GLN A 91 -22.68 12.55 -4.71
CA GLN A 91 -21.48 12.19 -5.48
C GLN A 91 -20.39 11.60 -4.58
N LEU A 92 -20.12 12.19 -3.43
CA LEU A 92 -19.19 11.67 -2.44
C LEU A 92 -19.68 10.32 -1.90
N LEU A 93 -20.96 10.23 -1.52
CA LEU A 93 -21.56 9.01 -1.00
C LEU A 93 -21.45 7.88 -2.01
N ASN A 94 -21.86 8.11 -3.27
CA ASN A 94 -21.71 7.14 -4.34
C ASN A 94 -20.23 6.78 -4.56
N HIS A 95 -19.33 7.75 -4.48
CA HIS A 95 -17.90 7.48 -4.60
C HIS A 95 -17.35 6.61 -3.47
N TYR A 96 -17.75 6.85 -2.23
CA TYR A 96 -17.35 6.07 -1.04
C TYR A 96 -18.08 4.72 -0.93
N LEU A 97 -19.27 4.61 -1.51
CA LEU A 97 -20.08 3.38 -1.54
C LEU A 97 -19.80 2.51 -2.77
N ASN A 98 -19.03 3.00 -3.74
CA ASN A 98 -18.65 2.22 -4.91
C ASN A 98 -17.76 1.06 -4.47
N ASP A 99 -18.28 -0.15 -4.65
CA ASP A 99 -17.51 -1.37 -4.52
C ASP A 99 -16.80 -1.67 -5.84
N TYR A 100 -15.47 -1.55 -5.81
CA TYR A 100 -14.61 -1.80 -6.98
C TYR A 100 -14.28 -3.30 -7.16
N SER A 101 -14.90 -4.20 -6.38
CA SER A 101 -14.80 -5.65 -6.56
C SER A 101 -15.51 -6.17 -7.82
N PHE A 102 -16.37 -5.36 -8.43
CA PHE A 102 -17.10 -5.66 -9.67
C PHE A 102 -16.64 -4.80 -10.86
N SER A 103 -15.48 -4.16 -10.77
CA SER A 103 -14.96 -3.33 -11.87
C SER A 103 -14.73 -4.16 -13.13
N GLU A 104 -15.07 -3.60 -14.30
CA GLU A 104 -14.90 -4.26 -15.59
C GLU A 104 -13.43 -4.63 -15.88
N SER A 105 -12.46 -3.91 -15.30
CA SER A 105 -11.04 -4.26 -15.41
C SER A 105 -10.71 -5.65 -14.85
N LEU A 106 -11.48 -6.13 -13.86
CA LEU A 106 -11.30 -7.46 -13.29
C LEU A 106 -11.74 -8.58 -14.24
N ASN A 107 -12.66 -8.31 -15.17
CA ASN A 107 -13.06 -9.30 -16.18
C ASN A 107 -11.89 -9.69 -17.08
N TYR A 108 -11.07 -8.71 -17.48
CA TYR A 108 -9.85 -8.95 -18.28
C TYR A 108 -8.77 -9.70 -17.49
N PHE A 109 -8.69 -9.49 -16.17
CA PHE A 109 -7.70 -10.12 -15.31
C PHE A 109 -8.10 -11.53 -14.84
N ASN A 110 -9.38 -11.88 -14.94
CA ASN A 110 -9.92 -13.11 -14.39
C ASN A 110 -9.26 -14.37 -14.97
N GLU A 111 -8.96 -14.38 -16.27
CA GLU A 111 -8.27 -15.51 -16.91
C GLU A 111 -6.90 -15.75 -16.27
N LEU A 112 -6.10 -14.69 -16.09
CA LEU A 112 -4.81 -14.77 -15.42
C LEU A 112 -4.96 -15.25 -13.97
N LYS A 113 -5.96 -14.72 -13.25
CA LYS A 113 -6.26 -15.09 -11.87
C LYS A 113 -6.59 -16.59 -11.72
N ILE A 114 -7.33 -17.16 -12.68
CA ILE A 114 -7.78 -18.55 -12.65
C ILE A 114 -6.68 -19.53 -13.08
N GLN A 115 -5.92 -19.17 -14.13
CA GLN A 115 -4.92 -20.02 -14.77
C GLN A 115 -3.54 -19.99 -14.10
N SER A 116 -3.26 -18.97 -13.28
CA SER A 116 -1.98 -18.87 -12.58
C SER A 116 -1.72 -20.07 -11.68
N ASP A 117 -0.46 -20.54 -11.68
CA ASP A 117 0.01 -21.60 -10.77
C ASP A 117 0.07 -21.15 -9.31
N CYS A 118 -0.08 -19.85 -9.04
CA CYS A 118 -0.09 -19.28 -7.70
C CYS A 118 -1.38 -19.66 -6.95
N SER A 119 -1.23 -20.41 -5.85
CA SER A 119 -2.37 -20.83 -5.02
C SER A 119 -3.18 -19.68 -4.41
N PHE A 120 -2.58 -18.49 -4.29
CA PHE A 120 -3.26 -17.31 -3.76
C PHE A 120 -4.03 -16.52 -4.82
N ALA A 121 -3.70 -16.70 -6.11
CA ALA A 121 -4.25 -15.86 -7.16
C ALA A 121 -5.78 -15.98 -7.22
N ARG A 122 -6.31 -17.21 -7.25
CA ARG A 122 -7.73 -17.50 -7.43
C ARG A 122 -8.63 -16.87 -6.36
N ASP A 123 -8.20 -16.92 -5.12
CA ASP A 123 -8.99 -16.48 -3.97
C ASP A 123 -8.68 -15.02 -3.56
N ALA A 124 -7.76 -14.35 -4.26
CA ALA A 124 -7.37 -12.99 -3.93
C ALA A 124 -8.57 -12.02 -4.03
N ASN A 125 -8.75 -11.24 -2.97
CA ASN A 125 -9.76 -10.19 -2.88
C ASN A 125 -9.20 -8.89 -3.48
N ILE A 126 -9.49 -8.64 -4.76
CA ILE A 126 -8.87 -7.55 -5.54
C ILE A 126 -9.93 -6.54 -5.93
N TRP A 127 -9.58 -5.26 -5.85
CA TRP A 127 -10.34 -4.17 -6.48
C TRP A 127 -9.71 -3.77 -7.80
N GLY A 128 -10.55 -3.44 -8.79
CA GLY A 128 -10.09 -2.93 -10.07
C GLY A 128 -10.37 -1.45 -10.22
N ALA A 129 -9.39 -0.69 -10.71
CA ALA A 129 -9.66 0.65 -11.23
C ALA A 129 -10.74 0.59 -12.33
N PRO A 130 -11.54 1.65 -12.54
CA PRO A 130 -12.36 1.75 -13.74
C PRO A 130 -11.50 1.65 -15.01
N LEU A 131 -12.13 1.32 -16.14
CA LEU A 131 -11.40 1.10 -17.40
C LEU A 131 -10.62 2.33 -17.85
N TRP A 132 -9.42 2.07 -18.35
CA TRP A 132 -8.57 3.07 -18.97
C TRP A 132 -9.25 3.73 -20.17
N ASN A 133 -9.25 5.06 -20.22
CA ASN A 133 -9.80 5.81 -21.33
C ASN A 133 -8.71 6.17 -22.33
N SER A 134 -8.75 5.51 -23.47
CA SER A 134 -7.83 5.69 -24.60
C SER A 134 -7.82 7.11 -25.20
N LYS A 135 -8.82 7.96 -24.90
CA LYS A 135 -8.90 9.35 -25.37
C LYS A 135 -8.24 10.35 -24.42
N LEU A 136 -7.87 9.92 -23.22
CA LEU A 136 -7.23 10.74 -22.20
C LEU A 136 -5.71 10.51 -22.21
N THR A 137 -4.95 11.51 -21.77
CA THR A 137 -3.52 11.31 -21.49
C THR A 137 -3.32 10.37 -20.29
N ILE A 138 -2.09 9.90 -20.08
CA ILE A 138 -1.74 9.10 -18.89
C ILE A 138 -2.09 9.88 -17.62
N GLN A 139 -1.63 11.12 -17.50
CA GLN A 139 -1.94 11.96 -16.33
C GLN A 139 -3.45 12.12 -16.11
N GLN A 140 -4.23 12.36 -17.16
CA GLN A 140 -5.69 12.49 -17.04
C GLN A 140 -6.36 11.18 -16.62
N ASN A 141 -5.91 10.02 -17.12
CA ASN A 141 -6.39 8.73 -16.64
C ASN A 141 -6.04 8.53 -15.17
N ILE A 142 -4.83 8.89 -14.75
CA ILE A 142 -4.44 8.80 -13.34
C ILE A 142 -5.33 9.70 -12.48
N ASP A 143 -5.50 10.97 -12.83
CA ASP A 143 -6.27 11.93 -12.03
C ASP A 143 -7.76 11.59 -11.95
N LEU A 144 -8.37 11.19 -13.07
CA LEU A 144 -9.83 11.07 -13.19
C LEU A 144 -10.35 9.64 -13.05
N VAL A 145 -9.55 8.64 -13.40
CA VAL A 145 -9.98 7.24 -13.47
C VAL A 145 -9.38 6.45 -12.32
N VAL A 146 -8.05 6.47 -12.17
CA VAL A 146 -7.35 5.59 -11.23
C VAL A 146 -7.36 6.16 -9.81
N PHE A 147 -6.87 7.39 -9.63
CA PHE A 147 -6.60 7.98 -8.32
C PHE A 147 -7.79 7.95 -7.36
N PRO A 148 -9.03 8.30 -7.75
CA PRO A 148 -10.15 8.28 -6.81
C PRO A 148 -10.38 6.88 -6.22
N SER A 149 -10.38 5.84 -7.06
CA SER A 149 -10.55 4.46 -6.63
C SER A 149 -9.33 3.92 -5.86
N PHE A 150 -8.11 4.32 -6.23
CA PHE A 150 -6.88 3.93 -5.54
C PHE A 150 -6.79 4.53 -4.14
N LEU A 151 -7.15 5.81 -3.99
CA LEU A 151 -7.22 6.46 -2.68
C LEU A 151 -8.26 5.78 -1.79
N LEU A 152 -9.45 5.49 -2.31
CA LEU A 152 -10.47 4.75 -1.56
C LEU A 152 -9.96 3.36 -1.16
N PHE A 153 -9.33 2.63 -2.09
CA PHE A 153 -8.71 1.35 -1.82
C PHE A 153 -7.72 1.42 -0.65
N THR A 154 -6.82 2.41 -0.62
CA THR A 154 -5.85 2.55 0.48
C THR A 154 -6.52 2.79 1.84
N ASN A 155 -7.68 3.46 1.88
CA ASN A 155 -8.41 3.67 3.12
C ASN A 155 -9.16 2.41 3.60
N LEU A 156 -9.45 1.46 2.70
CA LEU A 156 -10.32 0.31 2.96
C LEU A 156 -9.62 -1.05 2.88
N CYS A 157 -8.40 -1.12 2.36
CA CYS A 157 -7.72 -2.40 2.15
C CYS A 157 -7.48 -3.18 3.45
N LEU A 158 -7.22 -2.50 4.56
CA LEU A 158 -7.06 -3.14 5.87
C LEU A 158 -8.40 -3.66 6.44
N PRO A 159 -9.44 -2.83 6.65
CA PRO A 159 -10.71 -3.31 7.23
C PRO A 159 -11.43 -4.33 6.34
N LEU A 160 -11.28 -4.25 5.02
CA LEU A 160 -11.91 -5.19 4.08
C LEU A 160 -11.00 -6.38 3.70
N LYS A 161 -9.77 -6.43 4.22
CA LYS A 161 -8.75 -7.45 3.88
C LYS A 161 -8.59 -7.60 2.36
N LEU A 162 -8.36 -6.48 1.67
CA LEU A 162 -8.09 -6.50 0.22
C LEU A 162 -6.63 -6.89 -0.03
N ASP A 163 -6.43 -7.77 -1.00
CA ASP A 163 -5.13 -8.34 -1.39
C ASP A 163 -4.44 -7.54 -2.49
N GLY A 164 -5.20 -6.76 -3.26
CA GLY A 164 -4.61 -5.91 -4.27
C GLY A 164 -5.55 -4.95 -4.95
N PHE A 165 -4.94 -4.00 -5.66
CA PHE A 165 -5.59 -3.05 -6.53
C PHE A 165 -5.02 -3.17 -7.94
N LEU A 166 -5.89 -3.37 -8.93
CA LEU A 166 -5.53 -3.62 -10.30
C LEU A 166 -5.78 -2.39 -11.18
N ILE A 167 -4.76 -1.95 -11.91
CA ILE A 167 -4.92 -1.07 -13.07
C ILE A 167 -4.85 -1.92 -14.33
N HIS A 168 -5.91 -1.87 -15.13
CA HIS A 168 -5.94 -2.42 -16.49
C HIS A 168 -5.47 -1.36 -17.49
N LEU A 169 -4.64 -1.77 -18.45
CA LEU A 169 -4.10 -0.93 -19.51
C LEU A 169 -4.32 -1.63 -20.87
N PRO A 170 -4.87 -0.92 -21.89
CA PRO A 170 -5.15 -1.51 -23.19
C PRO A 170 -3.88 -2.08 -23.85
N GLY A 171 -3.87 -3.38 -24.16
CA GLY A 171 -2.69 -4.02 -24.76
C GLY A 171 -2.28 -3.41 -26.10
N SER A 172 -3.24 -2.91 -26.88
CA SER A 172 -2.97 -2.21 -28.15
C SER A 172 -2.18 -0.91 -28.00
N GLN A 173 -2.10 -0.35 -26.80
CA GLN A 173 -1.37 0.89 -26.50
C GLN A 173 -0.11 0.65 -25.67
N PHE A 174 -0.15 -0.34 -24.76
CA PHE A 174 0.88 -0.55 -23.73
C PHE A 174 1.63 -1.87 -23.89
N GLY A 175 1.16 -2.79 -24.74
CA GLY A 175 1.59 -4.20 -24.76
C GLY A 175 2.51 -4.60 -25.90
N HIS A 176 2.96 -3.67 -26.75
CA HIS A 176 3.74 -3.99 -27.95
C HIS A 176 5.26 -3.84 -27.78
N ASP A 177 5.70 -3.01 -26.85
CA ASP A 177 7.12 -2.74 -26.61
C ASP A 177 7.40 -2.60 -25.12
N LEU A 178 8.38 -3.36 -24.62
CA LEU A 178 8.75 -3.37 -23.22
C LEU A 178 9.38 -2.04 -22.80
N GLU A 179 10.16 -1.40 -23.67
CA GLU A 179 10.81 -0.12 -23.37
C GLU A 179 9.76 0.98 -23.20
N GLN A 180 8.82 1.07 -24.12
CA GLN A 180 7.69 1.98 -24.05
C GLN A 180 6.81 1.71 -22.82
N PHE A 181 6.54 0.44 -22.50
CA PHE A 181 5.82 0.09 -21.28
C PHE A 181 6.57 0.58 -20.04
N CYS A 182 7.90 0.43 -19.97
CA CYS A 182 8.69 0.92 -18.83
C CYS A 182 8.58 2.45 -18.65
N LYS A 183 8.60 3.22 -19.74
CA LYS A 183 8.42 4.68 -19.70
C LYS A 183 7.05 5.04 -19.12
N GLN A 184 6.00 4.41 -19.64
CA GLN A 184 4.62 4.66 -19.24
C GLN A 184 4.35 4.19 -17.81
N PHE A 185 4.87 3.03 -17.42
CA PHE A 185 4.81 2.53 -16.05
C PHE A 185 5.48 3.50 -15.07
N CYS A 186 6.66 4.01 -15.42
CA CYS A 186 7.36 5.00 -14.60
C CYS A 186 6.55 6.31 -14.49
N GLU A 187 5.92 6.77 -15.58
CA GLU A 187 5.02 7.93 -15.56
C GLU A 187 3.84 7.70 -14.63
N ILE A 188 3.16 6.56 -14.74
CA ILE A 188 2.03 6.17 -13.88
C ILE A 188 2.42 6.19 -12.39
N LEU A 189 3.55 5.57 -12.02
CA LEU A 189 4.01 5.56 -10.63
C LEU A 189 4.38 6.96 -10.13
N CYS A 190 5.06 7.77 -10.95
CA CYS A 190 5.36 9.15 -10.59
C CYS A 190 4.09 9.99 -10.41
N SER A 191 3.10 9.86 -11.31
CA SER A 191 1.82 10.56 -11.19
C SER A 191 1.08 10.17 -9.92
N LEU A 192 0.99 8.87 -9.59
CA LEU A 192 0.38 8.42 -8.34
C LEU A 192 1.15 8.92 -7.11
N ALA A 193 2.48 8.84 -7.11
CA ALA A 193 3.29 9.32 -5.99
C ALA A 193 3.15 10.84 -5.75
N ASN A 194 2.98 11.63 -6.81
CA ASN A 194 2.72 13.08 -6.71
C ASN A 194 1.34 13.40 -6.15
N LEU A 195 0.39 12.47 -6.26
CA LEU A 195 -0.96 12.58 -5.70
C LEU A 195 -1.07 12.01 -4.28
N ASP A 196 0.02 11.50 -3.71
CA ASP A 196 0.02 10.98 -2.34
C ASP A 196 -0.44 12.06 -1.35
N PRO A 197 -1.55 11.85 -0.60
CA PRO A 197 -2.06 12.86 0.33
C PRO A 197 -1.05 13.26 1.41
N LEU A 198 -0.08 12.39 1.70
CA LEU A 198 0.97 12.64 2.70
C LEU A 198 2.25 13.24 2.09
N ASN A 199 2.29 13.43 0.77
CA ASN A 199 3.42 14.00 0.04
C ASN A 199 4.76 13.34 0.37
N LYS A 200 4.78 12.01 0.59
CA LYS A 200 6.02 11.26 0.88
C LYS A 200 6.98 11.27 -0.30
N ASN A 201 6.43 11.41 -1.51
CA ASN A 201 7.18 11.52 -2.76
C ASN A 201 8.21 10.38 -2.91
N CYS A 202 7.78 9.13 -2.70
CA CYS A 202 8.65 7.94 -2.69
C CYS A 202 9.52 7.81 -3.96
N MET A 203 9.03 8.31 -5.11
CA MET A 203 9.74 8.32 -6.39
C MET A 203 10.92 9.31 -6.47
N THR A 204 11.11 10.20 -5.48
CA THR A 204 12.26 11.11 -5.39
C THR A 204 13.45 10.52 -4.62
N GLN A 205 13.25 9.37 -3.97
CA GLN A 205 14.25 8.70 -3.13
C GLN A 205 15.21 7.85 -3.99
N GLU A 206 16.11 7.11 -3.33
CA GLU A 206 17.03 6.19 -4.02
C GLU A 206 16.29 4.88 -4.35
N ILE A 207 15.70 4.79 -5.55
CA ILE A 207 14.86 3.66 -5.99
C ILE A 207 15.60 2.32 -5.99
N GLU A 208 16.92 2.35 -6.23
CA GLU A 208 17.79 1.17 -6.21
C GLU A 208 18.21 0.75 -4.78
N SER A 209 17.72 1.43 -3.74
CA SER A 209 17.94 1.01 -2.37
C SER A 209 17.10 -0.20 -2.02
N SER A 210 17.66 -1.17 -1.30
CA SER A 210 16.88 -2.31 -0.76
C SER A 210 15.85 -1.90 0.30
N LYS A 211 15.87 -0.63 0.74
CA LYS A 211 14.89 -0.04 1.66
C LYS A 211 13.79 0.72 0.92
N TRP A 212 13.96 0.96 -0.38
CA TRP A 212 12.96 1.65 -1.16
C TRP A 212 11.78 0.74 -1.45
N VAL A 213 10.59 1.31 -1.29
CA VAL A 213 9.30 0.71 -1.61
C VAL A 213 8.43 1.78 -2.23
N PHE A 214 7.46 1.36 -3.05
CA PHE A 214 6.42 2.29 -3.45
C PHE A 214 5.47 2.48 -2.27
N GLU A 215 5.40 3.71 -1.76
CA GLU A 215 4.53 4.11 -0.65
C GLU A 215 3.50 5.14 -1.14
N PHE A 216 2.25 4.95 -0.77
CA PHE A 216 1.16 5.90 -1.00
C PHE A 216 0.18 5.84 0.17
N ASN A 217 -0.19 7.01 0.72
CA ASN A 217 -1.09 7.11 1.87
C ASN A 217 -0.66 6.22 3.05
N GLU A 218 0.64 6.20 3.37
CA GLU A 218 1.25 5.37 4.44
C GLU A 218 1.16 3.85 4.23
N ILE A 219 0.82 3.41 3.02
CA ILE A 219 0.78 1.99 2.66
C ILE A 219 1.92 1.69 1.70
N THR A 220 2.69 0.65 2.03
CA THR A 220 3.74 0.10 1.18
C THR A 220 3.17 -0.98 0.25
N PHE A 221 3.63 -0.99 -0.99
CA PHE A 221 3.11 -1.86 -2.04
C PHE A 221 4.20 -2.72 -2.66
N PHE A 222 3.92 -4.02 -2.75
CA PHE A 222 4.55 -4.89 -3.73
C PHE A 222 3.83 -4.75 -5.06
N ILE A 223 4.53 -4.30 -6.09
CA ILE A 223 3.94 -4.06 -7.42
C ILE A 223 4.38 -5.17 -8.36
N THR A 224 3.42 -5.72 -9.08
CA THR A 224 3.62 -6.74 -10.11
C THR A 224 2.99 -6.28 -11.41
N THR A 225 3.68 -6.51 -12.53
CA THR A 225 3.13 -6.28 -13.87
C THR A 225 2.93 -7.58 -14.64
N PHE A 226 1.94 -7.57 -15.53
CA PHE A 226 1.67 -8.65 -16.47
C PHE A 226 1.44 -8.05 -17.86
N LEU A 227 2.13 -8.60 -18.87
CA LEU A 227 2.20 -8.06 -20.22
C LEU A 227 2.00 -9.18 -21.25
N PRO A 228 1.35 -8.90 -22.40
CA PRO A 228 1.23 -9.86 -23.50
C PRO A 228 2.58 -10.30 -24.09
N LEU A 229 3.63 -9.49 -23.89
CA LEU A 229 5.00 -9.78 -24.37
C LEU A 229 5.67 -10.94 -23.64
N TYR A 230 5.21 -11.28 -22.43
CA TYR A 230 5.82 -12.36 -21.68
C TYR A 230 5.51 -13.71 -22.34
N PRO A 231 6.52 -14.55 -22.64
CA PRO A 231 6.30 -15.82 -23.31
C PRO A 231 5.62 -16.84 -22.38
N PRO A 232 5.05 -17.94 -22.91
CA PRO A 232 4.34 -18.96 -22.12
C PRO A 232 5.14 -19.62 -21.00
N ASN A 233 6.47 -19.62 -21.11
CA ASN A 233 7.41 -20.13 -20.12
C ASN A 233 7.88 -19.06 -19.10
N HIS A 234 7.22 -17.90 -19.07
CA HIS A 234 7.55 -16.83 -18.14
C HIS A 234 6.58 -16.78 -16.95
N SER A 235 7.07 -16.46 -15.75
CA SER A 235 6.26 -16.41 -14.53
C SER A 235 5.19 -15.29 -14.52
N ARG A 236 5.21 -14.41 -15.53
CA ARG A 236 4.26 -13.30 -15.75
C ARG A 236 3.40 -13.49 -17.01
N TYR A 237 3.39 -14.70 -17.59
CA TYR A 237 2.57 -15.02 -18.75
C TYR A 237 1.08 -14.72 -18.49
N THR A 238 0.40 -14.14 -19.49
CA THR A 238 -1.00 -13.70 -19.39
C THR A 238 -2.00 -14.70 -19.97
N PHE A 239 -1.57 -15.93 -20.31
CA PHE A 239 -2.46 -16.99 -20.82
C PHE A 239 -3.27 -16.60 -22.06
N GLY A 240 -2.65 -15.81 -22.95
CA GLY A 240 -3.27 -15.35 -24.19
C GLY A 240 -4.11 -14.08 -24.05
N VAL A 241 -4.23 -13.51 -22.84
CA VAL A 241 -4.84 -12.20 -22.65
C VAL A 241 -3.95 -11.12 -23.26
N ASN A 242 -4.50 -10.37 -24.22
CA ASN A 242 -3.81 -9.28 -24.92
C ASN A 242 -4.01 -7.92 -24.23
N GLU A 243 -3.89 -7.90 -22.91
CA GLU A 243 -4.04 -6.71 -22.07
C GLU A 243 -2.85 -6.59 -21.10
N CYS A 244 -2.57 -5.37 -20.65
CA CYS A 244 -1.54 -5.08 -19.68
C CYS A 244 -2.15 -4.83 -18.30
N PHE A 245 -1.45 -5.24 -17.25
CA PHE A 245 -1.91 -5.10 -15.88
C PHE A 245 -0.82 -4.60 -14.96
N ILE A 246 -1.17 -3.68 -14.05
CA ILE A 246 -0.36 -3.30 -12.90
C ILE A 246 -1.14 -3.65 -11.64
N LEU A 247 -0.63 -4.60 -10.86
CA LEU A 247 -1.22 -5.05 -9.61
C LEU A 247 -0.42 -4.48 -8.43
N PHE A 248 -1.08 -3.64 -7.63
CA PHE A 248 -0.57 -3.10 -6.38
C PHE A 248 -1.04 -3.98 -5.23
N GLN A 249 -0.13 -4.68 -4.57
CA GLN A 249 -0.44 -5.54 -3.43
C GLN A 249 0.06 -4.88 -2.15
N PRO A 250 -0.83 -4.42 -1.24
CA PRO A 250 -0.40 -3.88 0.04
C PRO A 250 0.45 -4.91 0.78
N GLU A 251 1.62 -4.55 1.30
CA GLU A 251 2.46 -5.54 2.00
C GLU A 251 1.75 -6.14 3.22
N ILE A 252 0.84 -5.38 3.84
CA ILE A 252 0.00 -5.87 4.94
C ILE A 252 -0.89 -7.05 4.52
N SER A 253 -1.24 -7.19 3.23
CA SER A 253 -2.02 -8.32 2.74
C SER A 253 -1.28 -9.65 2.90
N PHE A 254 0.05 -9.66 2.77
CA PHE A 254 0.87 -10.86 2.99
C PHE A 254 0.76 -11.37 4.43
N ALA A 255 0.54 -10.48 5.40
CA ALA A 255 0.30 -10.86 6.78
C ALA A 255 -1.08 -11.49 7.00
N PHE A 256 -2.09 -11.15 6.20
CA PHE A 256 -3.42 -11.79 6.28
C PHE A 256 -3.37 -13.28 5.92
N HIS A 257 -2.42 -13.66 5.05
CA HIS A 257 -2.25 -15.03 4.55
C HIS A 257 -1.20 -15.84 5.34
N ASN A 258 -0.68 -15.33 6.45
CA ASN A 258 0.36 -15.97 7.27
C ASN A 258 1.53 -16.52 6.43
N LEU A 259 1.97 -15.75 5.44
CA LEU A 259 3.07 -16.18 4.57
C LEU A 259 4.35 -16.38 5.38
N PRO A 260 5.13 -17.44 5.10
CA PRO A 260 6.43 -17.64 5.71
C PRO A 260 7.40 -16.54 5.26
N GLN A 261 8.43 -16.31 6.06
CA GLN A 261 9.53 -15.41 5.72
C GLN A 261 10.12 -15.77 4.34
N ASP A 262 10.60 -14.75 3.62
CA ASP A 262 11.30 -14.99 2.36
C ASP A 262 12.58 -15.82 2.55
N THR A 263 12.87 -16.68 1.58
CA THR A 263 14.03 -17.56 1.53
C THR A 263 14.61 -17.57 0.12
N SER A 264 15.94 -17.53 0.03
CA SER A 264 16.68 -17.81 -1.21
C SER A 264 16.77 -19.31 -1.52
N VAL A 265 16.33 -20.18 -0.61
CA VAL A 265 16.37 -21.64 -0.75
C VAL A 265 14.96 -22.20 -0.91
N THR A 266 14.82 -23.18 -1.78
CA THR A 266 13.56 -23.91 -2.01
C THR A 266 13.78 -25.39 -1.76
N ASN A 267 12.92 -26.02 -0.94
CA ASN A 267 12.96 -27.47 -0.78
C ASN A 267 12.18 -28.13 -1.91
N TRP A 268 12.88 -28.45 -2.99
CA TRP A 268 12.29 -29.01 -4.22
C TRP A 268 11.75 -30.43 -4.07
N THR A 269 12.28 -31.22 -3.14
CA THR A 269 11.91 -32.64 -2.97
C THR A 269 10.84 -32.85 -1.92
N GLU A 270 10.86 -32.06 -0.84
CA GLU A 270 9.91 -32.16 0.27
C GLU A 270 9.40 -30.75 0.65
N PRO A 271 8.47 -30.16 -0.14
CA PRO A 271 8.06 -28.78 0.06
C PRO A 271 7.44 -28.55 1.44
N LYS A 272 8.11 -27.75 2.26
CA LYS A 272 7.69 -27.48 3.65
C LYS A 272 6.79 -26.24 3.74
N THR A 273 7.05 -25.26 2.90
CA THR A 273 6.37 -23.97 2.92
C THR A 273 5.41 -23.80 1.75
N ILE A 274 4.43 -22.90 1.87
CA ILE A 274 3.56 -22.55 0.73
C ILE A 274 4.38 -21.94 -0.42
N ARG A 275 5.49 -21.26 -0.11
CA ARG A 275 6.44 -20.73 -1.09
C ARG A 275 7.13 -21.85 -1.87
N ASP A 276 7.57 -22.93 -1.21
CA ASP A 276 8.13 -24.10 -1.90
C ASP A 276 7.11 -24.70 -2.86
N LYS A 277 5.87 -24.90 -2.39
CA LYS A 277 4.78 -25.45 -3.20
C LYS A 277 4.49 -24.59 -4.44
N ILE A 278 4.46 -23.26 -4.28
CA ILE A 278 4.25 -22.34 -5.40
C ILE A 278 5.43 -22.43 -6.38
N ARG A 279 6.67 -22.35 -5.90
CA ARG A 279 7.86 -22.42 -6.77
C ARG A 279 7.94 -23.74 -7.55
N ILE A 280 7.58 -24.87 -6.91
CA ILE A 280 7.49 -26.18 -7.57
C ILE A 280 6.42 -26.16 -8.67
N LYS A 281 5.21 -25.69 -8.38
CA LYS A 281 4.14 -25.63 -9.40
C LYS A 281 4.53 -24.79 -10.62
N PHE A 282 5.08 -23.60 -10.39
CA PHE A 282 5.59 -22.77 -11.48
C PHE A 282 6.68 -23.50 -12.27
N LYS A 283 7.57 -24.24 -11.60
CA LYS A 283 8.60 -25.04 -12.26
C LYS A 283 8.05 -26.20 -13.08
N GLU A 284 7.10 -26.96 -12.54
CA GLU A 284 6.41 -28.05 -13.26
C GLU A 284 5.69 -27.53 -14.51
N SER A 285 5.24 -26.28 -14.47
CA SER A 285 4.63 -25.56 -15.57
C SER A 285 5.62 -24.85 -16.52
N ASN A 286 6.93 -25.06 -16.37
CA ASN A 286 8.00 -24.38 -17.11
C ASN A 286 7.95 -22.84 -17.01
N ARG A 287 7.50 -22.31 -15.88
CA ARG A 287 7.37 -20.86 -15.58
C ARG A 287 8.16 -20.46 -14.34
N ASP A 288 9.30 -21.09 -14.14
CA ASP A 288 10.16 -20.95 -12.96
C ASP A 288 10.41 -19.48 -12.57
N TYR A 289 10.38 -19.22 -11.26
CA TYR A 289 10.92 -17.98 -10.72
C TYR A 289 12.45 -17.98 -10.76
N VAL A 290 13.04 -16.85 -11.12
CA VAL A 290 14.44 -16.57 -10.80
C VAL A 290 14.56 -16.40 -9.29
N ILE A 291 15.22 -17.33 -8.62
CA ILE A 291 15.49 -17.27 -7.18
C ILE A 291 16.88 -16.68 -6.99
N ARG A 292 16.95 -15.53 -6.33
CA ARG A 292 18.21 -14.86 -6.02
C ARG A 292 18.88 -15.51 -4.80
N ASP A 293 20.20 -15.45 -4.73
CA ASP A 293 20.97 -15.96 -3.59
C ASP A 293 20.73 -15.18 -2.29
N THR A 294 20.16 -13.97 -2.39
CA THR A 294 19.82 -13.09 -1.27
C THR A 294 18.33 -12.73 -1.29
N ILE A 295 17.76 -12.56 -0.10
CA ILE A 295 16.42 -12.00 0.11
C ILE A 295 16.42 -10.46 0.24
N ARG A 296 17.61 -9.85 0.30
CA ARG A 296 17.79 -8.39 0.38
C ARG A 296 18.20 -7.87 -0.98
N TYR A 297 17.23 -7.39 -1.74
CA TYR A 297 17.43 -6.74 -3.03
C TYR A 297 16.41 -5.61 -3.22
N PRO A 298 16.69 -4.64 -4.10
CA PRO A 298 15.77 -3.55 -4.40
C PRO A 298 14.44 -4.08 -4.97
N MET A 299 13.32 -3.65 -4.38
CA MET A 299 11.99 -4.10 -4.81
C MET A 299 11.68 -3.67 -6.25
N CYS A 300 12.25 -2.56 -6.71
CA CYS A 300 12.10 -2.09 -8.08
C CYS A 300 12.50 -3.15 -9.13
N TYR A 301 13.35 -4.12 -8.78
CA TYR A 301 13.79 -5.17 -9.70
C TYR A 301 12.71 -6.22 -10.01
N GLU A 302 11.64 -6.30 -9.20
CA GLU A 302 10.58 -7.32 -9.38
C GLU A 302 9.32 -6.76 -10.05
N MET A 303 9.22 -5.43 -10.21
CA MET A 303 8.04 -4.75 -10.74
C MET A 303 7.83 -5.04 -12.22
N ILE A 304 8.91 -4.98 -13.01
CA ILE A 304 8.95 -5.38 -14.43
C ILE A 304 10.11 -6.36 -14.58
N LYS A 305 9.81 -7.56 -15.09
CA LYS A 305 10.81 -8.59 -15.35
C LYS A 305 11.32 -8.50 -16.80
N PRO A 306 12.57 -8.91 -17.07
CA PRO A 306 13.02 -9.13 -18.44
C PRO A 306 12.17 -10.18 -19.16
N LEU A 307 12.24 -10.24 -20.49
CA LEU A 307 11.47 -11.21 -21.26
C LEU A 307 12.04 -12.63 -21.08
N LEU A 308 13.36 -12.72 -20.91
CA LEU A 308 14.07 -13.95 -20.60
C LEU A 308 14.72 -13.86 -19.22
N ASN A 309 14.65 -14.95 -18.46
CA ASN A 309 15.24 -15.03 -17.12
C ASN A 309 16.77 -14.81 -17.09
N SER A 310 17.45 -14.96 -18.23
CA SER A 310 18.90 -14.76 -18.39
C SER A 310 19.31 -13.32 -18.73
N GLU A 311 18.36 -12.45 -19.06
CA GLU A 311 18.63 -11.05 -19.39
C GLU A 311 18.88 -10.20 -18.15
N GLU A 312 19.44 -9.01 -18.39
CA GLU A 312 19.65 -8.03 -17.33
C GLU A 312 18.33 -7.50 -16.73
N ILE A 313 18.44 -6.96 -15.53
CA ILE A 313 17.31 -6.34 -14.83
C ILE A 313 16.79 -5.15 -15.65
N VAL A 314 15.46 -5.09 -15.79
CA VAL A 314 14.79 -4.00 -16.49
C VAL A 314 14.80 -2.74 -15.62
N ASN A 315 15.63 -1.78 -16.02
CA ASN A 315 15.86 -0.53 -15.28
C ASN A 315 14.76 0.53 -15.53
N TRP A 316 13.49 0.19 -15.33
CA TRP A 316 12.34 1.04 -15.68
C TRP A 316 12.36 2.42 -14.98
N TRP A 317 12.96 2.52 -13.80
CA TRP A 317 13.03 3.77 -13.02
C TRP A 317 13.94 4.83 -13.64
N LYS A 318 14.84 4.44 -14.57
CA LYS A 318 15.73 5.38 -15.28
C LYS A 318 14.97 6.36 -16.18
N TYR A 319 13.72 6.04 -16.53
CA TYR A 319 12.84 6.93 -17.29
C TYR A 319 12.23 8.06 -16.45
N SER A 320 12.39 8.02 -15.12
CA SER A 320 11.96 9.10 -14.26
C SER A 320 12.77 10.38 -14.56
N SER A 321 12.07 11.46 -14.87
CA SER A 321 12.68 12.79 -15.01
C SER A 321 13.39 13.25 -13.73
N LEU A 322 13.03 12.69 -12.57
CA LEU A 322 13.69 12.94 -11.28
C LEU A 322 15.01 12.19 -11.16
N TYR A 323 15.10 10.97 -11.72
CA TYR A 323 16.33 10.18 -11.73
C TYR A 323 17.37 10.81 -12.67
N MET A 324 16.94 11.31 -13.83
CA MET A 324 17.80 11.98 -14.80
C MET A 324 18.47 13.26 -14.28
N LYS A 325 17.90 13.92 -13.26
CA LYS A 325 18.47 15.15 -12.67
C LYS A 325 19.56 14.91 -11.61
N LYS A 326 19.75 13.67 -11.15
CA LYS A 326 20.74 13.32 -10.11
C LYS A 326 22.09 12.85 -10.66
N LYS A 327 22.19 12.65 -11.98
CA LYS A 327 23.46 12.48 -12.70
C LYS A 327 23.85 13.79 -13.34
#